data_AF-A0A4P9YBM5-F1
#
_entry.id   AF-A0A4P9YBM5-F1
#
_cell.length_a   1.000
_cell.length_b   1.000
_cell.length_c   1.000
_cell.angle_alpha   90.00
_cell.angle_beta   90.00
_cell.angle_gamma   90.00
#
_symmetry.space_group_name_H-M   'P 1'
#
loop_
_entity.id
_entity.type
_entity.pdbx_description
1 polymer ?
#
loop_
_entity_poly.entity_id
_entity_poly.type
_entity_poly.pdbx_seq_one_letter_code
_entity_poly.pdbx_strand_id
1 'polypeptide(L)'
;APCFASPIKLSPCSFLVSTVNGKYMSFDIDGILLFEGSLGSPIFQTPSFFVDSINGPNCIISSQDSLVVINANSGVVLKTIKLTHPLNGSFCFMAKEGSITAWNIQNEYLVNIDLSTLILKKTINVGETFSSPVTNGNYICLGNRNDQLVCVQIF
;
A
#
# COMPACT_ATOMS: atom_id res chain seq x y z
N ALA A 1 -13.45 -6.90 -13.81
CA ALA A 1 -13.43 -7.49 -12.45
C ALA A 1 -13.87 -6.42 -11.46
N PRO A 2 -14.48 -6.76 -10.32
CA PRO A 2 -14.88 -5.76 -9.35
C PRO A 2 -13.66 -5.07 -8.73
N CYS A 3 -13.84 -3.80 -8.38
CA CYS A 3 -12.86 -2.99 -7.66
C CYS A 3 -13.36 -2.84 -6.22
N PHE A 4 -12.62 -3.38 -5.25
CA PHE A 4 -12.94 -3.21 -3.82
C PHE A 4 -12.09 -2.11 -3.17
N ALA A 5 -10.95 -1.81 -3.78
CA ALA A 5 -10.08 -0.71 -3.42
C ALA A 5 -10.64 0.62 -3.97
N SER A 6 -10.36 1.72 -3.24
CA SER A 6 -10.65 3.05 -3.76
C SER A 6 -9.65 3.41 -4.88
N PRO A 7 -10.09 4.05 -5.98
CA PRO A 7 -9.17 4.66 -6.94
C PRO A 7 -8.32 5.72 -6.27
N ILE A 8 -7.07 5.87 -6.73
CA ILE A 8 -6.19 6.96 -6.29
C ILE A 8 -5.85 7.90 -7.44
N LYS A 9 -5.76 9.18 -7.15
CA LYS A 9 -5.29 10.18 -8.10
C LYS A 9 -3.77 10.06 -8.27
N LEU A 10 -3.30 9.92 -9.52
CA LEU A 10 -1.86 9.90 -9.84
C LEU A 10 -1.36 11.28 -10.28
N SER A 11 -2.21 12.02 -10.99
CA SER A 11 -1.93 13.35 -11.50
C SER A 11 -3.24 14.14 -11.59
N PRO A 12 -3.23 15.44 -11.96
CA PRO A 12 -4.45 16.19 -12.25
C PRO A 12 -5.38 15.50 -13.25
N CYS A 13 -4.82 14.70 -14.17
CA CYS A 13 -5.55 14.12 -15.30
C CYS A 13 -5.55 12.59 -15.32
N SER A 14 -5.11 11.91 -14.25
CA SER A 14 -5.08 10.44 -14.23
C SER A 14 -5.30 9.84 -12.84
N PHE A 15 -5.84 8.62 -12.84
CA PHE A 15 -6.10 7.84 -11.63
C PHE A 15 -5.76 6.37 -11.82
N LEU A 16 -5.42 5.70 -10.73
CA LEU A 16 -5.12 4.28 -10.67
C LEU A 16 -6.26 3.53 -10.00
N VAL A 17 -6.64 2.42 -10.60
CA VAL A 17 -7.62 1.47 -10.08
C VAL A 17 -6.94 0.12 -9.90
N SER A 18 -7.28 -0.57 -8.82
CA SER A 18 -6.88 -1.95 -8.59
C SER A 18 -8.11 -2.85 -8.43
N THR A 19 -7.94 -4.12 -8.78
CA THR A 19 -9.05 -5.06 -8.92
C THR A 19 -8.75 -6.39 -8.24
N VAL A 20 -9.82 -7.10 -7.85
CA VAL A 20 -9.69 -8.36 -7.11
C VAL A 20 -9.11 -9.52 -7.94
N ASN A 21 -8.95 -9.36 -9.26
CA ASN A 21 -8.25 -10.35 -10.10
C ASN A 21 -6.75 -10.07 -10.21
N GLY A 22 -6.23 -9.13 -9.40
CA GLY A 22 -4.81 -8.80 -9.33
C GLY A 22 -4.34 -7.79 -10.37
N LYS A 23 -5.22 -7.22 -11.19
CA LYS A 23 -4.85 -6.14 -12.10
C LYS A 23 -4.83 -4.78 -11.42
N TYR A 24 -3.88 -3.95 -11.83
CA TYR A 24 -3.90 -2.51 -11.64
C TYR A 24 -3.86 -1.80 -13.00
N MET A 25 -4.60 -0.71 -13.12
CA MET A 25 -4.80 0.00 -14.38
C MET A 25 -4.84 1.49 -14.10
N SER A 26 -4.18 2.27 -14.95
CA SER A 26 -4.24 3.73 -14.92
C SER A 26 -5.07 4.23 -16.08
N PHE A 27 -5.95 5.19 -15.80
CA PHE A 27 -6.80 5.82 -16.78
C PHE A 27 -6.63 7.34 -16.71
N ASP A 28 -6.82 8.01 -17.84
CA ASP A 28 -7.08 9.44 -17.82
C ASP A 28 -8.53 9.76 -17.41
N ILE A 29 -8.84 11.06 -17.31
CA ILE A 29 -10.18 11.54 -16.91
C ILE A 29 -11.28 11.18 -17.91
N ASP A 30 -10.94 10.88 -19.16
CA ASP A 30 -11.87 10.48 -20.21
C ASP A 30 -12.07 8.94 -20.25
N GLY A 31 -11.36 8.21 -19.38
CA GLY A 31 -11.43 6.75 -19.28
C GLY A 31 -10.52 6.03 -20.26
N ILE A 32 -9.58 6.73 -20.91
CA ILE A 32 -8.57 6.10 -21.78
C ILE A 32 -7.54 5.40 -20.91
N LEU A 33 -7.31 4.12 -21.20
CA LEU A 33 -6.28 3.32 -20.53
C LEU A 33 -4.89 3.85 -20.88
N LEU A 34 -4.13 4.24 -19.86
CA LEU A 34 -2.75 4.74 -19.99
C LEU A 34 -1.73 3.60 -19.84
N PHE A 35 -1.91 2.75 -18.82
CA PHE A 35 -1.10 1.56 -18.60
C PHE A 35 -1.85 0.52 -17.77
N GLU A 36 -1.44 -0.74 -17.85
CA GLU A 36 -1.91 -1.82 -16.98
C GLU A 36 -0.78 -2.74 -16.54
N GLY A 37 -1.00 -3.44 -15.43
CA GLY A 37 -0.16 -4.54 -14.98
C GLY A 37 -0.91 -5.48 -14.04
N SER A 38 -0.22 -6.51 -13.56
CA SER A 38 -0.80 -7.55 -12.71
C SER A 38 0.16 -8.02 -11.63
N LEU A 39 -0.39 -8.34 -10.46
CA LEU A 39 0.32 -8.98 -9.35
C LEU A 39 0.12 -10.50 -9.27
N GLY A 40 -0.74 -11.06 -10.12
CA GLY A 40 -1.04 -12.51 -10.12
C GLY A 40 -1.87 -12.99 -8.93
N SER A 41 -2.13 -12.14 -7.93
CA SER A 41 -3.03 -12.43 -6.81
C SER A 41 -3.94 -11.23 -6.50
N PRO A 42 -5.08 -11.44 -5.81
CA PRO A 42 -6.08 -10.40 -5.59
C PRO A 42 -5.54 -9.13 -4.95
N ILE A 43 -5.98 -7.97 -5.46
CA ILE A 43 -5.73 -6.67 -4.83
C ILE A 43 -7.01 -6.19 -4.16
N PHE A 44 -6.99 -6.15 -2.82
CA PHE A 44 -8.08 -5.61 -2.01
C PHE A 44 -7.78 -4.20 -1.49
N GLN A 45 -6.52 -3.80 -1.52
CA GLN A 45 -6.05 -2.58 -0.87
C GLN A 45 -6.04 -1.40 -1.84
N THR A 46 -6.45 -0.24 -1.32
CA THR A 46 -6.26 1.05 -1.96
C THR A 46 -4.76 1.29 -2.17
N PRO A 47 -4.30 1.48 -3.42
CA PRO A 47 -2.92 1.84 -3.69
C PRO A 47 -2.53 3.13 -2.97
N SER A 48 -1.23 3.37 -2.78
CA SER A 48 -0.74 4.58 -2.12
C SER A 48 0.19 5.36 -3.05
N PHE A 49 -0.13 6.63 -3.30
CA PHE A 49 0.70 7.55 -4.07
C PHE A 49 1.74 8.22 -3.17
N PHE A 50 2.95 8.40 -3.69
CA PHE A 50 3.98 9.21 -3.06
C PHE A 50 4.98 9.76 -4.07
N VAL A 51 5.75 10.75 -3.64
CA VAL A 51 6.83 11.32 -4.46
C VAL A 51 8.14 11.03 -3.74
N ASP A 52 9.04 10.34 -4.44
CA ASP A 52 10.42 10.13 -4.04
C ASP A 52 11.32 11.17 -4.73
N SER A 53 12.36 11.64 -4.05
CA SER A 53 13.27 12.65 -4.58
C SER A 53 14.14 12.13 -5.72
N ILE A 54 14.35 10.81 -5.81
CA ILE A 54 15.18 10.16 -6.83
C ILE A 54 14.33 9.72 -8.03
N ASN A 55 13.25 8.99 -7.77
CA ASN A 55 12.47 8.32 -8.83
C ASN A 55 11.20 9.08 -9.24
N GLY A 56 10.90 10.21 -8.59
CA GLY A 56 9.72 11.02 -8.87
C GLY A 56 8.42 10.40 -8.33
N PRO A 57 7.27 10.57 -9.03
CA PRO A 57 5.99 10.09 -8.54
C PRO A 57 5.87 8.57 -8.68
N ASN A 58 5.52 7.91 -7.59
CA ASN A 58 5.45 6.46 -7.46
C ASN A 58 4.13 6.04 -6.81
N CYS A 59 3.79 4.78 -7.00
CA CYS A 59 2.68 4.14 -6.31
C CYS A 59 3.10 2.82 -5.71
N ILE A 60 2.54 2.53 -4.55
CA ILE A 60 2.61 1.22 -3.92
C ILE A 60 1.28 0.51 -4.02
N ILE A 61 1.36 -0.72 -4.47
CA ILE A 61 0.23 -1.62 -4.67
C ILE A 61 0.62 -2.91 -3.97
N SER A 62 -0.28 -3.47 -3.18
CA SER A 62 -0.11 -4.84 -2.69
C SER A 62 -1.24 -5.73 -3.07
N SER A 63 -0.86 -6.99 -3.15
CA SER A 63 -1.72 -8.14 -3.17
C SER A 63 -1.49 -8.93 -1.87
N GLN A 64 -2.08 -10.11 -1.80
CA GLN A 64 -1.78 -11.07 -0.75
C GLN A 64 -0.26 -11.33 -0.68
N ASP A 65 0.39 -11.71 -1.78
CA ASP A 65 1.74 -12.30 -1.68
C ASP A 65 2.88 -11.30 -1.96
N SER A 66 2.53 -10.09 -2.40
CA SER A 66 3.54 -9.14 -2.86
C SER A 66 3.12 -7.70 -2.66
N LEU A 67 4.14 -6.85 -2.47
CA LEU A 67 4.07 -5.42 -2.61
C LEU A 67 4.91 -5.01 -3.81
N VAL A 68 4.37 -4.17 -4.68
CA VAL A 68 5.13 -3.56 -5.78
C VAL A 68 5.18 -2.07 -5.63
N VAL A 69 6.32 -1.51 -6.02
CA VAL A 69 6.49 -0.08 -6.29
C VAL A 69 6.47 0.09 -7.79
N ILE A 70 5.57 0.93 -8.30
CA ILE A 70 5.51 1.31 -9.71
C ILE A 70 5.83 2.80 -9.86
N ASN A 71 6.42 3.17 -10.99
CA ASN A 71 6.44 4.57 -11.41
C ASN A 71 5.01 4.99 -11.78
N ALA A 72 4.51 6.08 -11.19
CA ALA A 72 3.12 6.50 -11.36
C ALA A 72 2.83 7.04 -12.78
N ASN A 73 3.85 7.46 -13.53
CA ASN A 73 3.67 8.00 -14.87
C ASN A 73 3.63 6.89 -15.94
N SER A 74 4.42 5.82 -15.76
CA SER A 74 4.59 4.78 -16.78
C SER A 74 4.03 3.42 -16.41
N GLY A 75 3.70 3.18 -15.13
CA GLY A 75 3.30 1.87 -14.63
C GLY A 75 4.46 0.86 -14.52
N VAL A 76 5.70 1.27 -14.85
CA VAL A 76 6.88 0.39 -14.77
C VAL A 76 7.12 -0.03 -13.33
N VAL A 77 7.23 -1.34 -13.10
CA VAL A 77 7.59 -1.91 -11.80
C VAL A 77 9.05 -1.57 -11.49
N LEU A 78 9.27 -0.80 -10.42
CA LEU A 78 10.59 -0.43 -9.93
C LEU A 78 11.14 -1.47 -8.96
N LYS A 79 10.27 -2.03 -8.11
CA LYS A 79 10.64 -3.07 -7.15
C LYS A 79 9.44 -3.93 -6.80
N THR A 80 9.72 -5.21 -6.53
CA THR A 80 8.78 -6.17 -5.97
C THR A 80 9.34 -6.69 -4.66
N ILE A 81 8.54 -6.65 -3.60
CA ILE A 81 8.82 -7.26 -2.31
C ILE A 81 7.88 -8.45 -2.17
N LYS A 82 8.44 -9.66 -2.12
CA LYS A 82 7.67 -10.85 -1.77
C LYS A 82 7.40 -10.83 -0.28
N LEU A 83 6.14 -11.01 0.07
CA LEU A 83 5.71 -11.06 1.45
C LEU A 83 5.66 -12.52 1.85
N THR A 84 6.14 -12.83 3.03
CA THR A 84 6.07 -14.20 3.57
C THR A 84 4.66 -14.54 4.04
N HIS A 85 3.76 -13.54 4.11
CA HIS A 85 2.41 -13.64 4.65
C HIS A 85 1.47 -12.63 3.98
N PRO A 86 0.16 -12.92 3.87
CA PRO A 86 -0.77 -12.10 3.12
C PRO A 86 -1.16 -10.77 3.76
N LEU A 87 -1.07 -9.66 3.04
CA LEU A 87 -1.65 -8.37 3.49
C LEU A 87 -3.10 -8.29 3.02
N ASN A 88 -4.02 -8.02 3.95
CA ASN A 88 -5.45 -7.87 3.65
C ASN A 88 -6.03 -6.52 4.13
N GLY A 89 -5.23 -5.65 4.78
CA GLY A 89 -5.67 -4.33 5.28
C GLY A 89 -4.94 -3.20 4.55
N SER A 90 -5.51 -2.00 4.44
CA SER A 90 -4.98 -0.87 3.64
C SER A 90 -3.54 -0.46 3.97
N PHE A 91 -2.97 0.59 3.36
CA PHE A 91 -1.69 1.16 3.80
C PHE A 91 -1.90 2.51 4.48
N CYS A 92 -0.90 2.97 5.23
CA CYS A 92 -0.83 4.34 5.72
C CYS A 92 0.60 4.81 5.57
N PHE A 93 0.72 6.00 4.99
CA PHE A 93 1.99 6.62 4.73
C PHE A 93 2.49 7.33 5.99
N MET A 94 3.78 7.18 6.28
CA MET A 94 4.47 7.99 7.28
C MET A 94 5.46 8.91 6.57
N ALA A 95 4.97 10.10 6.19
CA ALA A 95 5.72 11.05 5.38
C ALA A 95 7.02 11.54 6.03
N LYS A 96 7.11 11.58 7.37
CA LYS A 96 8.21 12.24 8.09
C LYS A 96 9.59 11.60 7.88
N GLU A 97 9.65 10.33 7.45
CA GLU A 97 10.93 9.61 7.27
C GLU A 97 11.08 8.93 5.90
N GLY A 98 10.18 9.17 4.95
CA GLY A 98 10.18 8.39 3.71
C GLY A 98 10.04 6.89 3.98
N SER A 99 9.13 6.51 4.88
CA SER A 99 8.78 5.11 5.14
C SER A 99 7.27 4.89 4.95
N ILE A 100 6.90 3.67 4.59
CA ILE A 100 5.51 3.21 4.60
C ILE A 100 5.36 2.18 5.69
N THR A 101 4.28 2.28 6.45
CA THR A 101 3.85 1.16 7.27
C THR A 101 2.69 0.46 6.57
N ALA A 102 2.89 -0.83 6.34
CA ALA A 102 1.91 -1.79 5.89
C ALA A 102 1.50 -2.67 7.08
N TRP A 103 0.36 -3.35 7.02
CA TRP A 103 0.00 -4.35 8.04
C TRP A 103 -0.53 -5.63 7.45
N ASN A 104 -0.20 -6.70 8.16
CA ASN A 104 -0.64 -8.04 7.88
C ASN A 104 -1.79 -8.42 8.82
N ILE A 105 -2.90 -8.87 8.23
CA ILE A 105 -4.11 -9.25 8.98
C ILE A 105 -3.91 -10.59 9.69
N GLN A 106 -3.32 -11.59 9.03
CA GLN A 106 -3.33 -12.96 9.53
C GLN A 106 -2.38 -13.20 10.69
N ASN A 107 -1.31 -12.43 10.79
CA ASN A 107 -0.29 -12.68 11.80
C ASN A 107 -0.21 -11.59 12.86
N GLU A 108 -1.22 -10.72 12.93
CA GLU A 108 -1.27 -9.69 13.96
C GLU A 108 -0.17 -8.63 13.84
N TYR A 109 0.58 -8.56 12.73
CA TYR A 109 1.81 -7.76 12.68
C TYR A 109 1.69 -6.47 11.84
N LEU A 110 2.18 -5.36 12.39
CA LEU A 110 2.57 -4.15 11.66
C LEU A 110 3.94 -4.35 11.00
N VAL A 111 4.07 -4.01 9.72
CA VAL A 111 5.30 -4.09 8.93
C VAL A 111 5.72 -2.68 8.51
N ASN A 112 6.83 -2.17 9.06
CA ASN A 112 7.40 -0.91 8.60
C ASN A 112 8.42 -1.16 7.49
N ILE A 113 8.26 -0.49 6.35
CA ILE A 113 9.12 -0.59 5.17
C ILE A 113 9.74 0.78 4.94
N ASP A 114 11.07 0.84 4.94
CA ASP A 114 11.80 2.02 4.52
C ASP A 114 11.63 2.24 3.01
N LEU A 115 11.24 3.41 2.49
CA LEU A 115 11.04 3.55 1.04
C LEU A 115 12.33 3.82 0.26
N SER A 116 13.35 4.33 0.93
CA SER A 116 14.64 4.60 0.28
C SER A 116 15.37 3.28 -0.02
N THR A 117 15.29 2.31 0.89
CA THR A 117 15.94 1.01 0.79
C THR A 117 14.97 -0.11 0.43
N LEU A 118 13.67 0.09 0.69
CA LEU A 118 12.62 -0.92 0.53
C LEU A 118 12.96 -2.19 1.31
N ILE A 119 13.38 -1.99 2.57
CA ILE A 119 13.75 -3.01 3.56
C ILE A 119 12.73 -3.00 4.70
N LEU A 120 12.36 -4.19 5.17
CA LEU A 120 11.57 -4.39 6.40
C LEU A 120 12.37 -3.89 7.61
N LYS A 121 11.89 -2.81 8.25
CA LYS A 121 12.48 -2.22 9.45
C LYS A 121 12.04 -2.91 10.74
N LYS A 122 10.74 -3.17 10.88
CA LYS A 122 10.16 -3.63 12.15
C LYS A 122 8.86 -4.40 11.94
N THR A 123 8.64 -5.36 12.82
CA THR A 123 7.42 -6.15 12.93
C THR A 123 6.83 -5.99 14.34
N ILE A 124 5.56 -5.63 14.49
CA ILE A 124 4.94 -5.40 15.81
C ILE A 124 3.60 -6.11 15.91
N ASN A 125 3.40 -6.97 16.93
CA ASN A 125 2.13 -7.65 17.16
C ASN A 125 1.09 -6.68 17.75
N VAL A 126 -0.09 -6.57 17.13
CA VAL A 126 -1.22 -5.69 17.46
C VAL A 126 -2.58 -6.41 17.39
N GLY A 127 -2.61 -7.74 17.30
CA GLY A 127 -3.81 -8.53 17.03
C GLY A 127 -4.29 -8.51 15.57
N GLU A 128 -5.29 -9.34 15.23
CA GLU A 128 -5.90 -9.38 13.90
C GLU A 128 -6.59 -8.04 13.58
N THR A 129 -6.24 -7.42 12.45
CA THR A 129 -6.65 -6.04 12.14
C THR A 129 -7.21 -5.93 10.73
N PHE A 130 -8.39 -5.34 10.58
CA PHE A 130 -9.01 -5.07 9.27
C PHE A 130 -9.17 -3.57 8.98
N SER A 131 -8.99 -2.75 10.00
CA SER A 131 -9.17 -1.32 9.91
C SER A 131 -8.00 -0.66 9.18
N SER A 132 -8.30 0.38 8.41
CA SER A 132 -7.26 1.31 7.96
C SER A 132 -6.82 2.13 9.17
N PRO A 133 -5.54 2.15 9.53
CA PRO A 133 -5.03 2.88 10.65
C PRO A 133 -4.66 4.30 10.25
N VAL A 134 -4.39 5.08 11.28
CA VAL A 134 -4.07 6.49 11.17
C VAL A 134 -2.69 6.73 11.76
N THR A 135 -1.88 7.51 11.07
CA THR A 135 -0.56 7.94 11.54
C THR A 135 -0.66 9.33 12.17
N ASN A 136 0.06 9.54 13.27
CA ASN A 136 0.28 10.88 13.85
C ASN A 136 1.71 10.96 14.41
N GLY A 137 2.59 11.65 13.70
CA GLY A 137 4.02 11.69 14.04
C GLY A 137 4.64 10.29 13.99
N ASN A 138 5.13 9.81 15.12
CA ASN A 138 5.79 8.50 15.25
C ASN A 138 4.82 7.39 15.71
N TYR A 139 3.52 7.71 15.81
CA TYR A 139 2.50 6.78 16.27
C TYR A 139 1.64 6.30 15.11
N ILE A 140 1.26 5.02 15.19
CA ILE A 140 0.19 4.44 14.38
C ILE A 140 -0.90 3.96 15.32
N CYS A 141 -2.13 4.40 15.05
CA CYS A 141 -3.32 4.01 15.79
C CYS A 141 -4.25 3.21 14.90
N LEU A 142 -4.75 2.08 15.41
CA LEU A 142 -5.52 1.13 14.63
C LEU A 142 -6.46 0.28 15.48
N GLY A 143 -7.62 -0.04 14.92
CA GLY A 143 -8.57 -0.96 15.56
C GLY A 143 -8.26 -2.42 15.21
N ASN A 144 -8.29 -3.30 16.19
CA ASN A 144 -8.16 -4.75 16.01
C ASN A 144 -9.48 -5.48 16.33
N ARG A 145 -9.52 -6.79 16.08
CA ARG A 145 -10.68 -7.66 16.34
C ARG A 145 -10.89 -8.05 17.80
N ASN A 146 -9.97 -7.67 18.68
CA ASN A 146 -10.12 -7.86 20.12
C ASN A 146 -10.85 -6.68 20.77
N ASP A 147 -11.59 -5.89 19.97
CA ASP A 147 -12.28 -4.67 20.38
C ASP A 147 -11.34 -3.60 20.97
N GLN A 148 -10.07 -3.58 20.54
CA GLN A 148 -9.06 -2.63 21.03
C GLN A 148 -8.70 -1.59 19.96
N LEU A 149 -8.49 -0.35 20.41
CA LEU A 149 -7.73 0.66 19.69
C LEU A 149 -6.28 0.59 20.18
N VAL A 150 -5.36 0.15 19.32
CA VAL A 150 -3.94 0.02 19.63
C VAL A 150 -3.21 1.21 19.03
N CYS A 151 -2.45 1.95 19.84
CA CYS A 151 -1.53 2.99 19.36
C CYS A 151 -0.09 2.56 19.66
N VAL A 152 0.70 2.43 18.60
CA VAL A 152 2.07 1.93 18.67
C VAL A 152 3.04 3.00 18.23
N GLN A 153 4.07 3.23 19.04
CA GLN A 153 5.22 4.03 18.66
C GLN A 153 6.16 3.20 17.77
N ILE A 154 6.39 3.67 16.55
CA ILE A 154 7.20 2.95 15.56
C ILE A 154 8.66 3.41 15.58
N PHE A 155 8.95 4.53 16.27
CA PHE A 155 10.28 5.11 16.47
C PHE A 155 10.51 5.56 17.91
#